data_AF-A0A9P6IJH1-F1
#
_entry.id   AF-A0A9P6IJH1-F1
#
_cell.length_a   1.000
_cell.length_b   1.000
_cell.length_c   1.000
_cell.angle_alpha   90.00
_cell.angle_beta   90.00
_cell.angle_gamma   90.00
#
_symmetry.space_group_name_H-M   'P 1'
#
loop_
_entity.id
_entity.type
_entity.pdbx_description
1 polymer ?
#
loop_
_entity_poly.entity_id
_entity_poly.type
_entity_poly.pdbx_seq_one_letter_code
_entity_poly.pdbx_strand_id
1 'polypeptide(L)'
;MALYHSVGYRGQPPRFVKGGIKPVQITQEIRTGRKTVTKVSGLEYYFIDVDAFGQELQVRCAGSVAITPLVGASPKLNLREVMVQGPQVKNVSAVLQEKGVPKNHIEFLDKTKKH
;
A
#
# COMPACT_ATOMS: atom_id res chain seq x y z
N MET A 1 -6.67 -8.35 26.77
CA MET A 1 -6.20 -7.01 26.35
C MET A 1 -6.26 -6.94 24.84
N ALA A 2 -7.02 -6.00 24.27
CA ALA A 2 -6.98 -5.76 22.83
C ALA A 2 -5.77 -4.85 22.53
N LEU A 3 -4.99 -5.15 21.50
CA LEU A 3 -3.89 -4.29 21.06
C LEU A 3 -4.48 -3.08 20.31
N TYR A 4 -3.94 -1.88 20.53
CA TYR A 4 -4.36 -0.65 19.85
C TYR A 4 -3.11 0.14 19.45
N HIS A 5 -3.18 0.88 18.35
CA HIS A 5 -2.16 1.84 17.94
C HIS A 5 -2.78 3.15 17.51
N SER A 6 -1.99 4.23 17.56
CA SER A 6 -2.39 5.56 17.12
C SER A 6 -1.51 6.03 15.97
N VAL A 7 -2.13 6.53 14.90
CA VAL A 7 -1.43 7.19 13.79
C VAL A 7 -1.65 8.69 13.92
N GLY A 8 -0.57 9.44 14.09
CA GLY A 8 -0.58 10.90 14.19
C GLY A 8 0.10 11.53 12.99
N TYR A 9 -0.61 12.38 12.27
CA TYR A 9 -0.05 13.24 11.23
C TYR A 9 0.18 14.65 11.77
N ARG A 10 1.23 15.33 11.30
CA ARG A 10 1.53 16.69 11.73
C ARG A 10 0.35 17.61 11.38
N GLY A 11 -0.30 18.16 12.42
CA GLY A 11 -1.47 19.04 12.26
C GLY A 11 -2.84 18.34 12.24
N GLN A 12 -2.92 17.03 12.49
CA GLN A 12 -4.18 16.30 12.67
C GLN A 12 -4.23 15.60 14.03
N PRO A 13 -5.43 15.46 14.64
CA PRO A 13 -5.57 14.68 15.86
C PRO A 13 -5.18 13.21 15.59
N PRO A 14 -4.46 12.56 16.52
CA PRO A 14 -4.06 11.18 16.36
C PRO A 14 -5.29 10.28 16.27
N ARG A 15 -5.32 9.41 15.27
CA ARG A 15 -6.43 8.48 15.04
C ARG A 15 -6.08 7.11 15.61
N PHE A 16 -7.00 6.55 16.38
CA PHE A 16 -6.83 5.25 17.03
C PHE A 16 -7.34 4.12 16.14
N VAL A 17 -6.49 3.12 15.93
CA VAL A 17 -6.80 1.90 15.18
C VAL A 17 -6.73 0.71 16.13
N LYS A 18 -7.75 -0.15 16.08
CA LYS A 18 -7.77 -1.42 16.81
C LYS A 18 -6.86 -2.42 16.10
N GLY A 19 -6.03 -3.12 16.86
CA GLY A 19 -5.03 -4.08 16.37
C GLY A 19 -3.61 -3.53 16.45
N GLY A 20 -2.63 -4.37 16.13
CA GLY A 20 -1.23 -3.93 15.99
C GLY A 20 -1.02 -3.11 14.73
N ILE A 21 0.03 -2.28 14.73
CA ILE A 21 0.47 -1.59 13.51
C ILE A 21 0.81 -2.65 12.47
N LYS A 22 0.11 -2.63 11.34
CA LYS A 22 0.48 -3.46 10.20
C LYS A 22 1.32 -2.63 9.22
N PRO A 23 2.38 -3.21 8.65
CA PRO A 23 3.16 -2.52 7.63
C PRO A 23 2.35 -2.39 6.34
N VAL A 24 2.68 -1.38 5.54
CA VAL A 24 2.25 -1.28 4.15
C VAL A 24 3.02 -2.32 3.36
N GLN A 25 2.32 -3.24 2.69
CA GLN A 25 2.97 -4.26 1.88
C GLN A 25 3.03 -3.83 0.42
N ILE A 26 4.22 -3.82 -0.15
CA ILE A 26 4.49 -3.63 -1.57
C ILE A 26 4.88 -4.98 -2.15
N THR A 27 4.03 -5.55 -3.01
CA THR A 27 4.30 -6.81 -3.69
C THR A 27 4.59 -6.58 -5.16
N GLN A 28 5.74 -7.02 -5.66
CA GLN A 28 6.04 -7.02 -7.09
C GLN A 28 5.89 -8.44 -7.63
N GLU A 29 5.05 -8.64 -8.64
CA GLU A 29 4.84 -9.96 -9.25
C GLU A 29 4.75 -9.88 -10.78
N ILE A 30 4.98 -11.00 -11.46
CA ILE A 30 4.87 -11.08 -12.92
C ILE A 30 3.43 -11.45 -13.27
N ARG A 31 2.73 -10.57 -13.99
CA ARG A 31 1.34 -10.79 -14.41
C ARG A 31 1.21 -11.66 -15.65
N THR A 32 2.03 -11.41 -16.68
CA THR A 32 2.00 -12.17 -17.95
C THR A 32 3.33 -12.01 -18.68
N GLY A 33 3.98 -13.13 -19.02
CA GLY A 33 5.27 -13.12 -19.73
C GLY A 33 6.34 -12.35 -18.95
N ARG A 34 6.78 -11.20 -19.48
CA ARG A 34 7.75 -10.30 -18.81
C ARG A 34 7.10 -9.08 -18.15
N LYS A 35 5.77 -8.95 -18.20
CA LYS A 35 5.06 -7.81 -17.61
C LYS A 35 4.96 -7.99 -16.10
N THR A 36 5.57 -7.08 -15.36
CA THR A 36 5.46 -6.99 -13.91
C THR A 36 4.32 -6.06 -13.51
N VAL A 37 3.77 -6.29 -12.33
CA VAL A 37 2.82 -5.41 -11.66
C VAL A 37 3.29 -5.20 -10.22
N THR A 38 3.06 -4.00 -9.71
CA THR A 38 3.35 -3.63 -8.33
C THR A 38 2.02 -3.44 -7.60
N LYS A 39 1.78 -4.22 -6.56
CA LYS A 39 0.60 -4.15 -5.70
C LYS A 39 0.97 -3.51 -4.37
N VAL A 40 0.08 -2.69 -3.84
CA VAL A 40 0.26 -1.96 -2.58
C VAL A 40 -0.98 -2.18 -1.73
N SER A 41 -0.80 -2.66 -0.50
CA SER A 41 -1.91 -2.92 0.43
C SER A 41 -1.59 -2.42 1.83
N GLY A 42 -2.63 -2.21 2.63
CA GLY A 42 -2.50 -1.71 4.01
C GLY A 42 -2.42 -0.20 4.14
N LEU A 43 -2.84 0.55 3.11
CA LEU A 43 -2.94 2.01 3.13
C LEU A 43 -3.98 2.51 4.15
N GLU A 44 -5.06 1.76 4.36
CA GLU A 44 -6.13 2.16 5.28
C GLU A 44 -5.67 2.20 6.75
N TYR A 45 -4.69 1.39 7.14
CA TYR A 45 -4.13 1.43 8.49
C TYR A 45 -3.44 2.75 8.81
N TYR A 46 -2.95 3.43 7.77
CA TYR A 46 -2.35 4.76 7.86
C TYR A 46 -3.35 5.86 7.53
N PHE A 47 -4.65 5.55 7.39
CA PHE A 47 -5.67 6.52 6.99
C PHE A 47 -5.34 7.25 5.68
N ILE A 48 -4.57 6.59 4.80
CA ILE A 48 -4.28 7.09 3.46
C ILE A 48 -5.46 6.73 2.57
N ASP A 49 -6.00 7.72 1.86
CA ASP A 49 -7.05 7.50 0.88
C ASP A 49 -6.48 6.72 -0.31
N VAL A 50 -7.03 5.53 -0.53
CA VAL A 50 -6.60 4.58 -1.57
C VAL A 50 -6.86 5.14 -2.98
N ASP A 51 -7.97 5.86 -3.16
CA ASP A 51 -8.35 6.43 -4.44
C ASP A 51 -7.44 7.61 -4.80
N ALA A 52 -7.19 8.50 -3.83
CA ALA A 52 -6.26 9.61 -4.01
C ALA A 52 -4.82 9.12 -4.25
N PHE A 53 -4.38 8.10 -3.49
CA PHE A 53 -3.07 7.48 -3.67
C PHE A 53 -2.94 6.80 -5.04
N GLY A 54 -4.00 6.14 -5.52
CA GLY A 54 -4.05 5.54 -6.84
C GLY A 54 -3.90 6.58 -7.96
N GLN A 55 -4.61 7.71 -7.87
CA GLN A 55 -4.48 8.80 -8.83
C GLN A 55 -3.07 9.40 -8.84
N GLU A 56 -2.48 9.62 -7.66
CA GLU A 56 -1.13 10.14 -7.54
C GLU A 56 -0.09 9.20 -8.16
N LEU A 57 -0.23 7.89 -7.94
CA LEU A 57 0.60 6.88 -8.59
C LEU A 57 0.40 6.84 -10.10
N GLN A 58 -0.83 7.03 -10.58
CA GLN A 58 -1.12 7.04 -12.02
C GLN A 58 -0.36 8.18 -12.72
N VAL A 59 -0.40 9.38 -12.13
CA VAL A 59 0.34 10.55 -12.65
C VAL A 59 1.84 10.33 -12.54
N ARG A 60 2.33 9.88 -11.39
CA ARG A 60 3.77 9.75 -11.11
C ARG A 60 4.45 8.61 -11.86
N CYS A 61 3.73 7.52 -12.08
CA CYS A 61 4.25 6.35 -12.79
C CYS A 61 3.97 6.39 -14.30
N ALA A 62 3.23 7.39 -14.79
CA ALA A 62 2.72 7.47 -16.17
C ALA A 62 2.15 6.12 -16.65
N GLY A 63 1.47 5.41 -15.75
CA GLY A 63 1.10 4.01 -15.91
C GLY A 63 -0.33 3.75 -15.47
N SER A 64 -0.88 2.61 -15.90
CA SER A 64 -2.24 2.22 -15.51
C SER A 64 -2.26 1.74 -14.06
N VAL A 65 -3.21 2.30 -13.30
CA VAL A 65 -3.50 1.94 -11.90
C VAL A 65 -4.89 1.33 -11.83
N ALA A 66 -5.03 0.28 -11.03
CA ALA A 66 -6.30 -0.38 -10.74
C ALA A 66 -6.44 -0.56 -9.22
N ILE A 67 -7.62 -0.27 -8.69
CA ILE A 67 -7.92 -0.46 -7.27
C ILE A 67 -8.80 -1.70 -7.17
N THR A 68 -8.35 -2.68 -6.40
CA THR A 68 -9.07 -3.95 -6.20
C THR A 68 -9.26 -4.20 -4.70
N PRO A 69 -10.32 -4.93 -4.30
CA PRO A 69 -10.43 -5.38 -2.91
C PRO A 69 -9.27 -6.33 -2.58
N LEU A 70 -8.68 -6.18 -1.40
CA LEU A 70 -7.56 -7.00 -0.94
C LEU A 70 -8.04 -8.44 -0.69
N VAL A 71 -7.57 -9.35 -1.54
CA VAL A 71 -7.90 -10.78 -1.47
C VAL A 71 -7.22 -11.39 -0.22
N GLY A 72 -8.02 -11.98 0.67
CA GLY A 72 -7.54 -12.58 1.93
C GLY A 72 -7.74 -11.70 3.17
N ALA A 73 -8.20 -10.46 3.02
CA ALA A 73 -8.69 -9.67 4.15
C ALA A 73 -10.11 -10.09 4.55
N SER A 74 -10.43 -9.97 5.84
CA SER A 74 -11.80 -10.20 6.30
C SER A 74 -12.73 -9.19 5.59
N PRO A 75 -13.87 -9.62 5.03
CA PRO A 75 -14.83 -8.74 4.34
C PRO A 75 -15.29 -7.55 5.21
N LYS A 76 -15.21 -7.69 6.54
CA LYS A 76 -15.56 -6.65 7.49
C LYS A 76 -14.61 -5.45 7.50
N LEU A 77 -13.37 -5.62 7.02
CA LEU A 77 -12.35 -4.57 7.03
C LEU A 77 -12.33 -3.75 5.73
N ASN A 78 -12.99 -4.22 4.65
CA ASN A 78 -13.04 -3.56 3.35
C ASN A 78 -11.66 -3.03 2.88
N LEU A 79 -10.61 -3.80 3.14
CA LEU A 79 -9.26 -3.41 2.72
C LEU A 79 -9.17 -3.49 1.20
N ARG A 80 -8.53 -2.50 0.61
CA ARG A 80 -8.31 -2.34 -0.81
C ARG A 80 -6.81 -2.36 -1.08
N GLU A 81 -6.46 -2.80 -2.28
CA GLU A 81 -5.12 -2.80 -2.80
C GLU A 81 -5.05 -1.95 -4.06
N VAL A 82 -3.93 -1.28 -4.26
CA VAL A 82 -3.64 -0.51 -5.46
C VAL A 82 -2.64 -1.29 -6.29
N MET A 83 -3.00 -1.58 -7.53
CA MET A 83 -2.16 -2.27 -8.49
C MET A 83 -1.70 -1.29 -9.57
N VAL A 84 -0.40 -1.22 -9.81
CA VAL A 84 0.22 -0.40 -10.85
C VAL A 84 0.95 -1.29 -11.85
N GLN A 85 0.82 -0.98 -13.13
CA GLN A 85 1.57 -1.68 -14.17
C GLN A 85 3.06 -1.29 -14.15
N GLY A 86 3.93 -2.31 -14.25
CA GLY A 86 5.39 -2.16 -14.27
C GLY A 86 6.05 -2.28 -12.88
N PRO A 87 7.40 -2.25 -12.86
CA PRO A 87 8.20 -2.32 -11.63
C PRO A 87 8.29 -0.93 -10.97
N GLN A 88 7.25 -0.52 -10.25
CA GLN A 88 7.08 0.84 -9.72
C GLN A 88 7.44 0.97 -8.24
N VAL A 89 8.17 0.01 -7.67
CA VAL A 89 8.52 -0.06 -6.24
C VAL A 89 9.20 1.21 -5.74
N LYS A 90 10.12 1.78 -6.54
CA LYS A 90 10.81 3.04 -6.19
C LYS A 90 9.83 4.22 -6.10
N ASN A 91 8.92 4.34 -7.07
CA ASN A 91 7.94 5.43 -7.08
C ASN A 91 6.92 5.27 -5.95
N VAL A 92 6.41 4.05 -5.73
CA VAL A 92 5.51 3.74 -4.62
C VAL A 92 6.14 4.07 -3.27
N SER A 93 7.38 3.62 -3.03
CA SER A 93 8.07 3.89 -1.77
C SER A 93 8.34 5.38 -1.55
N ALA A 94 8.56 6.17 -2.61
CA ALA A 94 8.69 7.62 -2.51
C ALA A 94 7.37 8.29 -2.11
N VAL A 95 6.25 7.95 -2.77
CA VAL A 95 4.93 8.50 -2.42
C VAL A 95 4.54 8.12 -0.99
N LEU A 96 4.79 6.89 -0.56
CA LEU A 96 4.51 6.45 0.82
C LEU A 96 5.29 7.27 1.86
N GLN A 97 6.56 7.57 1.59
CA GLN A 97 7.37 8.42 2.45
C GLN A 97 6.85 9.86 2.49
N GLU A 98 6.43 10.41 1.35
CA GLU A 98 5.83 11.75 1.28
C GLU A 98 4.49 11.83 2.03
N LYS A 99 3.71 10.74 2.04
CA LYS A 99 2.50 10.61 2.87
C LYS A 99 2.81 10.40 4.36
N GLY A 100 4.07 10.32 4.76
CA GLY A 100 4.48 10.17 6.15
C GLY A 100 4.51 8.74 6.66
N VAL A 101 4.52 7.73 5.77
CA VAL A 101 4.73 6.34 6.16
C VAL A 101 6.23 6.10 6.38
N PRO A 102 6.68 5.75 7.60
CA PRO A 102 8.08 5.43 7.86
C PRO A 102 8.51 4.15 7.13
N LYS A 103 9.74 4.14 6.60
CA LYS A 103 10.33 2.99 5.87
C LYS A 103 10.30 1.69 6.67
N ASN A 104 10.44 1.75 7.99
CA ASN A 104 10.41 0.58 8.88
C ASN A 104 9.05 -0.14 8.87
N HIS A 105 8.01 0.56 8.42
CA HIS A 105 6.66 0.05 8.30
C HIS A 105 6.26 -0.21 6.84
N ILE A 106 7.23 -0.30 5.93
CA ILE A 106 7.03 -0.67 4.53
C ILE A 106 7.71 -2.02 4.32
N GLU A 107 6.92 -3.04 4.02
CA GLU A 107 7.43 -4.36 3.67
C GLU A 107 7.43 -4.53 2.15
N PHE A 108 8.55 -5.00 1.61
CA PHE A 108 8.67 -5.30 0.19
C PHE A 108 8.75 -6.80 -0.03
N LEU A 109 7.87 -7.32 -0.90
CA LEU A 109 7.80 -8.71 -1.29
C LEU A 109 8.01 -8.84 -2.80
N ASP A 110 9.11 -9.45 -3.20
CA ASP A 110 9.40 -9.73 -4.61
C ASP A 110 9.02 -11.18 -4.96
N LYS A 111 7.96 -11.34 -5.74
CA LYS A 111 7.49 -12.62 -6.29
C LYS A 111 7.94 -12.85 -7.73
N THR A 112 8.81 -11.99 -8.27
CA THR A 112 9.29 -12.12 -9.66
C THR A 112 10.40 -13.15 -9.81
N LYS A 113 11.05 -13.53 -8.70
CA LYS A 113 12.01 -14.64 -8.65
C LYS A 113 11.26 -15.95 -8.41
N LYS A 114 11.14 -16.78 -9.46
CA LYS A 114 10.85 -18.21 -9.28
C LYS A 114 12.04 -18.86 -8.58
N HIS A 115 11.77 -19.59 -7.50
CA HIS A 115 12.74 -20.47 -6.85
C HIS A 115 12.78 -21.83 -7.54
#